data_AF-R4G590-F1
#
_entry.id   AF-R4G590-F1
#
_cell.length_a   1.000
_cell.length_b   1.000
_cell.length_c   1.000
_cell.angle_alpha   90.00
_cell.angle_beta   90.00
_cell.angle_gamma   90.00
#
_symmetry.space_group_name_H-M   'P 1'
#
loop_
_entity.id
_entity.type
_entity.pdbx_description
1 polymer ?
#
loop_
_entity_poly.entity_id
_entity_poly.type
_entity_poly.pdbx_seq_one_letter_code
_entity_poly.pdbx_strand_id
1 'polypeptide(L)'
;EGEELELACLRGTVLDIQTAFFGSKSESCQQFEEQFSSETARAVKAIDVMKAQCNERQACFVQASTSIFTDTCPNNTKYLEVSYKCKESIKPFEILACELEKLYLRCPKDKYLWIVYTFFGRVNPKLCFVVERQTSRNQCVSKKAPKILESSCNYKNNCSISVNSAVLGNVCPDTYKYLEVDYLCLKSTDNTDTDNSTNTAATDNSATDNTAANTAPTDNSATNTAAIDNSATNIAATDNSATSTAATDNTATDK
;
A
#
# COMPACT_ATOMS: atom_id res chain seq x y z
N GLU A 1 -32.73 7.09 -4.29
CA GLU A 1 -32.65 7.25 -5.77
C GLU A 1 -32.72 8.73 -6.14
N GLY A 2 -31.66 9.25 -6.76
CA GLY A 2 -31.54 10.65 -7.18
C GLY A 2 -30.75 11.54 -6.23
N GLU A 3 -30.36 11.05 -5.05
CA GLU A 3 -29.45 11.73 -4.14
C GLU A 3 -27.98 11.37 -4.43
N GLU A 4 -27.06 12.27 -4.04
CA GLU A 4 -25.62 12.06 -4.12
C GLU A 4 -25.09 11.52 -2.79
N LEU A 5 -24.50 10.33 -2.84
CA LEU A 5 -23.82 9.72 -1.72
C LEU A 5 -22.40 10.26 -1.62
N GLU A 6 -22.05 10.83 -0.45
CA GLU A 6 -20.67 11.24 -0.13
C GLU A 6 -19.98 10.20 0.75
N LEU A 7 -18.81 9.74 0.30
CA LEU A 7 -17.90 8.91 1.08
C LEU A 7 -16.60 9.67 1.30
N ALA A 8 -16.08 9.69 2.53
CA ALA A 8 -14.85 10.40 2.85
C ALA A 8 -14.01 9.69 3.90
N CYS A 9 -12.70 9.82 3.77
CA CYS A 9 -11.71 9.34 4.72
C CYS A 9 -10.85 10.50 5.26
N LEU A 10 -10.26 10.30 6.43
CA LEU A 10 -9.32 11.24 7.01
C LEU A 10 -8.08 11.40 6.11
N ARG A 11 -7.41 12.56 6.22
CA ARG A 11 -6.18 12.83 5.46
C ARG A 11 -5.15 11.72 5.67
N GLY A 12 -4.56 11.25 4.57
CA GLY A 12 -3.58 10.17 4.57
C GLY A 12 -4.16 8.76 4.44
N THR A 13 -5.50 8.63 4.42
CA THR A 13 -6.20 7.38 4.14
C THR A 13 -7.09 7.53 2.90
N VAL A 14 -7.40 6.41 2.26
CA VAL A 14 -8.25 6.34 1.06
C VAL A 14 -9.34 5.31 1.23
N LEU A 15 -10.42 5.52 0.49
CA LEU A 15 -11.56 4.63 0.43
C LEU A 15 -11.16 3.25 -0.11
N ASP A 16 -11.61 2.22 0.60
CA ASP A 16 -11.55 0.82 0.23
C ASP A 16 -12.97 0.23 0.35
N ILE A 17 -13.69 0.21 -0.78
CA ILE A 17 -15.09 -0.24 -0.80
C ILE A 17 -15.14 -1.75 -0.54
N GLN A 18 -15.84 -2.13 0.53
CA GLN A 18 -16.00 -3.52 0.95
C GLN A 18 -17.21 -4.16 0.25
N THR A 19 -18.36 -3.51 0.35
CA THR A 19 -19.63 -3.98 -0.23
C THR A 19 -20.39 -2.80 -0.80
N ALA A 20 -21.21 -3.07 -1.82
CA ALA A 20 -22.17 -2.11 -2.32
C ALA A 20 -23.39 -2.84 -2.87
N PHE A 21 -24.54 -2.28 -2.60
CA PHE A 21 -25.84 -2.77 -3.02
C PHE A 21 -26.62 -1.59 -3.61
N PHE A 22 -27.22 -1.78 -4.78
CA PHE A 22 -28.16 -0.84 -5.36
C PHE A 22 -29.43 -1.59 -5.70
N GLY A 23 -30.53 -1.26 -5.03
CA GLY A 23 -31.78 -1.97 -5.20
C GLY A 23 -32.81 -1.62 -4.14
N SER A 24 -33.79 -2.50 -3.94
CA SER A 24 -34.86 -2.35 -2.95
C SER A 24 -34.90 -3.58 -2.03
N LYS A 25 -35.13 -3.34 -0.72
CA LYS A 25 -35.37 -4.38 0.30
C LYS A 25 -36.83 -4.86 0.34
N SER A 26 -37.68 -4.43 -0.60
CA SER A 26 -39.08 -4.86 -0.67
C SER A 26 -39.19 -6.38 -0.89
N GLU A 27 -40.21 -7.00 -0.27
CA GLU A 27 -40.47 -8.45 -0.40
C GLU A 27 -40.61 -8.89 -1.87
N SER A 28 -41.12 -8.02 -2.75
CA SER A 28 -41.22 -8.25 -4.19
C SER A 28 -39.88 -8.35 -4.92
N CYS A 29 -38.79 -7.82 -4.34
CA CYS A 29 -37.44 -7.87 -4.90
C CYS A 29 -36.53 -8.91 -4.24
N GLN A 30 -36.89 -9.44 -3.05
CA GLN A 30 -36.10 -10.49 -2.36
C GLN A 30 -36.07 -11.81 -3.14
N GLN A 31 -37.06 -12.06 -4.00
CA GLN A 31 -37.14 -13.26 -4.83
C GLN A 31 -36.23 -13.25 -6.07
N PHE A 32 -35.50 -12.16 -6.32
CA PHE A 32 -34.59 -12.03 -7.47
C PHE A 32 -33.12 -12.36 -7.15
N GLU A 33 -32.77 -12.64 -5.88
CA GLU A 33 -31.39 -12.99 -5.51
C GLU A 33 -30.95 -14.39 -5.98
N GLU A 34 -31.89 -15.31 -6.28
CA GLU A 34 -31.55 -16.70 -6.64
C GLU A 34 -31.60 -17.02 -8.15
N GLN A 35 -32.05 -16.12 -9.03
CA GLN A 35 -32.23 -16.45 -10.46
C GLN A 35 -31.26 -15.81 -11.46
N PHE A 36 -30.34 -14.94 -11.04
CA PHE A 36 -29.31 -14.37 -11.93
C PHE A 36 -27.99 -15.15 -11.87
N SER A 37 -28.07 -16.48 -12.05
CA SER A 37 -26.92 -17.31 -12.45
C SER A 37 -26.90 -17.58 -13.97
N SER A 38 -27.61 -16.78 -14.75
CA SER A 38 -27.69 -16.94 -16.20
C SER A 38 -26.58 -16.16 -16.89
N GLU A 39 -25.70 -16.91 -17.57
CA GLU A 39 -24.50 -16.53 -18.31
C GLU A 39 -24.75 -15.56 -19.50
N THR A 40 -25.94 -14.97 -19.60
CA THR A 40 -26.35 -14.10 -20.74
C THR A 40 -26.71 -12.67 -20.34
N ALA A 41 -26.61 -12.29 -19.06
CA ALA A 41 -26.77 -10.91 -18.62
C ALA A 41 -25.57 -10.50 -17.76
N ARG A 42 -24.63 -9.74 -18.33
CA ARG A 42 -23.61 -9.03 -17.54
C ARG A 42 -24.28 -7.86 -16.81
N ALA A 43 -25.08 -8.16 -15.78
CA ALA A 43 -25.48 -7.15 -14.82
C ALA A 43 -24.19 -6.66 -14.13
N VAL A 44 -23.85 -5.37 -14.31
CA VAL A 44 -22.71 -4.78 -13.61
C VAL A 44 -23.09 -4.70 -12.13
N LYS A 45 -22.34 -5.38 -11.27
CA LYS A 45 -22.63 -5.38 -9.84
C LYS A 45 -22.34 -4.00 -9.26
N ALA A 46 -23.18 -3.52 -8.34
CA ALA A 46 -22.99 -2.21 -7.71
C ALA A 46 -21.60 -2.06 -7.07
N ILE A 47 -21.04 -3.15 -6.52
CA ILE A 47 -19.69 -3.18 -5.97
C ILE A 47 -18.60 -2.87 -7.00
N ASP A 48 -18.75 -3.28 -8.26
CA ASP A 48 -17.75 -3.03 -9.29
C ASP A 48 -17.75 -1.55 -9.68
N VAL A 49 -18.94 -0.95 -9.79
CA VAL A 49 -19.09 0.49 -10.05
C VAL A 49 -18.49 1.31 -8.91
N MET A 50 -18.86 0.99 -7.66
CA MET A 50 -18.36 1.71 -6.49
C MET A 50 -16.85 1.58 -6.34
N LYS A 51 -16.28 0.38 -6.53
CA LYS A 51 -14.82 0.19 -6.52
C LYS A 51 -14.14 0.99 -7.61
N ALA A 52 -14.67 0.99 -8.84
CA ALA A 52 -14.07 1.71 -9.96
C ALA A 52 -14.11 3.24 -9.77
N GLN A 53 -15.18 3.77 -9.19
CA GLN A 53 -15.33 5.21 -9.01
C GLN A 53 -14.64 5.73 -7.75
N CYS A 54 -14.67 4.97 -6.65
CA CYS A 54 -14.31 5.48 -5.33
C CYS A 54 -13.03 4.94 -4.72
N ASN A 55 -12.54 3.74 -5.09
CA ASN A 55 -11.32 3.22 -4.48
C ASN A 55 -10.13 4.17 -4.69
N GLU A 56 -9.25 4.22 -3.69
CA GLU A 56 -8.01 5.01 -3.71
C GLU A 56 -8.21 6.53 -3.75
N ARG A 57 -9.44 7.00 -3.52
CA ARG A 57 -9.75 8.42 -3.35
C ARG A 57 -9.94 8.74 -1.88
N GLN A 58 -9.60 9.96 -1.48
CA GLN A 58 -9.85 10.45 -0.13
C GLN A 58 -11.33 10.82 0.08
N ALA A 59 -12.01 11.26 -0.99
CA ALA A 59 -13.43 11.52 -1.03
C ALA A 59 -14.01 11.07 -2.37
N CYS A 60 -15.26 10.61 -2.36
CA CYS A 60 -15.99 10.15 -3.54
C CYS A 60 -17.45 10.59 -3.44
N PHE A 61 -18.01 11.01 -4.57
CA PHE A 61 -19.39 11.45 -4.70
C PHE A 61 -20.03 10.60 -5.79
N VAL A 62 -21.13 9.91 -5.48
CA VAL A 62 -21.80 9.02 -6.43
C VAL A 62 -23.29 9.26 -6.39
N GLN A 63 -23.89 9.53 -7.54
CA GLN A 63 -25.34 9.61 -7.66
C GLN A 63 -25.94 8.21 -7.65
N ALA A 64 -26.91 8.00 -6.76
CA ALA A 64 -27.66 6.75 -6.70
C ALA A 64 -28.76 6.74 -7.77
N SER A 65 -28.40 6.35 -8.99
CA SER A 65 -29.29 6.35 -10.14
C SER A 65 -29.21 5.07 -10.96
N THR A 66 -30.31 4.74 -11.63
CA THR A 66 -30.40 3.63 -12.60
C THR A 66 -29.59 3.87 -13.88
N SER A 67 -29.08 5.09 -14.08
CA SER A 67 -28.12 5.40 -15.16
C SER A 67 -26.70 4.98 -14.83
N ILE A 68 -26.36 4.83 -13.54
CA ILE A 68 -25.04 4.43 -13.06
C ILE A 68 -25.06 2.96 -12.62
N PHE A 69 -26.14 2.54 -11.97
CA PHE A 69 -26.32 1.19 -11.46
C PHE A 69 -27.43 0.47 -12.23
N THR A 70 -27.22 -0.80 -12.54
CA THR A 70 -28.24 -1.59 -13.26
C THR A 70 -29.47 -1.82 -12.37
N ASP A 71 -30.66 -1.46 -12.85
CA ASP A 71 -31.91 -1.73 -12.15
C ASP A 71 -32.28 -3.21 -12.26
N THR A 72 -32.23 -3.91 -11.13
CA THR A 72 -32.61 -5.33 -11.06
C THR A 72 -34.08 -5.51 -10.62
N CYS A 73 -34.75 -4.44 -10.18
CA CYS A 73 -36.13 -4.52 -9.70
C CYS A 73 -36.93 -3.25 -10.04
N PRO A 74 -37.53 -3.18 -11.25
CA PRO A 74 -38.33 -2.05 -11.69
C PRO A 74 -39.50 -1.74 -10.75
N ASN A 75 -39.95 -0.47 -10.72
CA ASN A 75 -41.11 0.02 -9.94
C ASN A 75 -40.99 0.02 -8.41
N ASN A 76 -39.79 -0.21 -7.86
CA ASN A 76 -39.52 -0.03 -6.44
C ASN A 76 -38.55 1.14 -6.24
N THR A 77 -38.74 1.89 -5.15
CA THR A 77 -37.79 2.92 -4.70
C THR A 77 -36.45 2.28 -4.40
N LYS A 78 -35.39 2.74 -5.06
CA LYS A 78 -34.05 2.18 -4.89
C LYS A 78 -33.21 3.04 -3.95
N TYR A 79 -32.33 2.37 -3.24
CA TYR A 79 -31.25 2.99 -2.48
C TYR A 79 -29.95 2.25 -2.75
N LEU A 80 -28.87 3.01 -2.67
CA LEU A 80 -27.48 2.65 -2.71
C LEU A 80 -27.00 2.53 -1.27
N GLU A 81 -26.65 1.32 -0.86
CA GLU A 81 -26.02 1.03 0.44
C GLU A 81 -24.58 0.61 0.18
N VAL A 82 -23.62 1.26 0.85
CA VAL A 82 -22.19 1.03 0.64
C VAL A 82 -21.51 0.87 1.98
N SER A 83 -20.72 -0.19 2.13
CA SER A 83 -19.78 -0.33 3.24
C SER A 83 -18.36 -0.12 2.75
N TYR A 84 -17.58 0.67 3.49
CA TYR A 84 -16.20 0.98 3.15
C TYR A 84 -15.31 1.03 4.39
N LYS A 85 -14.02 0.84 4.15
CA LYS A 85 -12.95 1.09 5.10
C LYS A 85 -12.06 2.21 4.59
N CYS A 86 -11.39 2.87 5.52
CA CYS A 86 -10.28 3.75 5.18
C CYS A 86 -8.98 2.98 5.38
N LYS A 87 -8.20 2.80 4.30
CA LYS A 87 -6.86 2.21 4.37
C LYS A 87 -5.79 3.26 4.16
N GLU A 88 -4.59 3.03 4.67
CA GLU A 88 -3.45 3.92 4.40
C GLU A 88 -3.23 4.02 2.89
N SER A 89 -3.23 5.23 2.35
CA SER A 89 -2.86 5.47 0.95
C SER A 89 -1.35 5.63 0.90
N ILE A 90 -0.68 4.57 0.49
CA ILE A 90 0.77 4.56 0.35
C ILE A 90 1.10 5.11 -1.05
N LYS A 91 0.83 6.40 -1.27
CA LYS A 91 1.21 7.08 -2.52
C LYS A 91 2.73 7.33 -2.50
N PRO A 92 3.48 6.91 -3.53
CA PRO A 92 4.88 7.25 -3.66
C PRO A 92 5.15 8.75 -3.70
N PHE A 93 6.22 9.17 -3.05
CA PHE A 93 6.82 10.48 -3.26
C PHE A 93 7.61 10.45 -4.55
N GLU A 94 7.24 11.31 -5.51
CA GLU A 94 7.90 11.46 -6.80
C GLU A 94 8.94 12.59 -6.72
N ILE A 95 10.19 12.30 -7.09
CA ILE A 95 11.28 13.28 -7.12
C ILE A 95 11.99 13.25 -8.48
N LEU A 96 12.26 14.44 -9.00
CA LEU A 96 13.08 14.68 -10.18
C LEU A 96 14.38 15.39 -9.76
N ALA A 97 15.53 14.89 -10.22
CA ALA A 97 16.82 15.54 -10.08
C ALA A 97 17.56 15.53 -11.42
N CYS A 98 18.17 16.65 -11.79
CA CYS A 98 18.93 16.75 -13.04
C CYS A 98 20.35 16.18 -12.88
N GLU A 99 20.98 15.79 -13.99
CA GLU A 99 22.38 15.37 -13.96
C GLU A 99 23.29 16.48 -13.40
N LEU A 100 24.29 16.08 -12.61
CA LEU A 100 25.18 16.91 -11.79
C LEU A 100 24.58 17.46 -10.49
N GLU A 101 23.29 17.28 -10.23
CA GLU A 101 22.69 17.59 -8.94
C GLU A 101 22.95 16.48 -7.91
N LYS A 102 22.55 16.74 -6.66
CA LYS A 102 22.50 15.73 -5.60
C LYS A 102 21.05 15.39 -5.30
N LEU A 103 20.71 14.10 -5.38
CA LEU A 103 19.48 13.58 -4.83
C LEU A 103 19.58 13.55 -3.30
N TYR A 104 18.51 13.95 -2.63
CA TYR A 104 18.36 13.80 -1.19
C TYR A 104 16.96 13.30 -0.87
N LEU A 105 16.89 12.08 -0.32
CA LEU A 105 15.66 11.43 0.12
C LEU A 105 15.62 11.39 1.63
N ARG A 106 14.45 11.64 2.23
CA ARG A 106 14.29 11.60 3.68
C ARG A 106 12.88 11.21 4.08
N CYS A 107 12.78 10.33 5.06
CA CYS A 107 11.54 10.00 5.73
C CYS A 107 11.38 10.73 7.06
N PRO A 108 10.13 10.91 7.53
CA PRO A 108 9.84 11.26 8.92
C PRO A 108 10.49 10.28 9.90
N LYS A 109 10.50 10.65 11.20
CA LYS A 109 11.03 9.79 12.26
C LYS A 109 10.34 8.41 12.25
N ASP A 110 11.08 7.37 12.65
CA ASP A 110 10.62 5.98 12.80
C ASP A 110 10.12 5.31 11.50
N LYS A 111 10.52 5.88 10.35
CA LYS A 111 10.27 5.35 9.02
C LYS A 111 11.54 5.16 8.22
N TYR A 112 11.52 4.20 7.31
CA TYR A 112 12.60 3.92 6.37
C TYR A 112 12.16 4.09 4.91
N LEU A 113 13.14 4.40 4.06
CA LEU A 113 13.00 4.58 2.62
C LEU A 113 12.81 3.23 1.93
N TRP A 114 11.84 3.19 1.01
CA TRP A 114 11.64 2.08 0.09
C TRP A 114 11.49 2.61 -1.32
N ILE A 115 12.49 2.37 -2.17
CA ILE A 115 12.47 2.76 -3.58
C ILE A 115 11.47 1.88 -4.32
N VAL A 116 10.52 2.52 -5.01
CA VAL A 116 9.48 1.86 -5.82
C VAL A 116 9.83 1.92 -7.30
N TYR A 117 10.30 3.08 -7.76
CA TYR A 117 10.66 3.31 -9.15
C TYR A 117 11.93 4.13 -9.25
N THR A 118 12.70 3.88 -10.31
CA THR A 118 13.88 4.66 -10.65
C THR A 118 14.08 4.69 -12.15
N PHE A 119 14.33 5.88 -12.67
CA PHE A 119 14.74 6.10 -14.04
C PHE A 119 15.95 7.04 -14.07
N PHE A 120 17.01 6.69 -14.79
CA PHE A 120 18.09 7.62 -15.10
C PHE A 120 18.38 7.60 -16.59
N GLY A 121 18.27 8.75 -17.26
CA GLY A 121 18.40 8.81 -18.69
C GLY A 121 17.77 10.06 -19.30
N ARG A 122 17.31 9.96 -20.55
CA ARG A 122 16.53 11.03 -21.21
C ARG A 122 15.52 10.48 -22.20
N VAL A 123 14.23 10.62 -21.89
CA VAL A 123 13.12 10.30 -22.81
C VAL A 123 12.30 11.56 -23.12
N ASN A 124 12.15 12.45 -22.15
CA ASN A 124 11.40 13.69 -22.26
C ASN A 124 12.35 14.87 -22.50
N PRO A 125 12.23 15.60 -23.62
CA PRO A 125 13.11 16.73 -23.91
C PRO A 125 12.81 17.97 -23.05
N LYS A 126 11.64 18.03 -22.39
CA LYS A 126 11.21 19.19 -21.59
C LYS A 126 11.71 19.12 -20.14
N LEU A 127 12.02 17.94 -19.62
CA LEU A 127 12.54 17.78 -18.25
C LEU A 127 14.03 18.09 -18.21
N CYS A 128 14.47 18.84 -17.18
CA CYS A 128 15.86 19.25 -17.03
C CYS A 128 16.42 19.87 -18.32
N PHE A 129 15.68 20.82 -18.90
CA PHE A 129 16.10 21.53 -20.11
C PHE A 129 17.10 22.63 -19.79
N VAL A 130 18.22 22.67 -20.50
CA VAL A 130 19.27 23.68 -20.39
C VAL A 130 19.77 23.98 -21.79
N VAL A 131 19.81 25.27 -22.16
CA VAL A 131 20.10 25.71 -23.55
C VAL A 131 21.50 25.29 -24.00
N GLU A 132 22.47 25.30 -23.09
CA GLU A 132 23.87 24.98 -23.35
C GLU A 132 24.16 23.47 -23.38
N ARG A 133 23.15 22.61 -23.21
CA ARG A 133 23.31 21.16 -23.13
C ARG A 133 22.46 20.42 -24.14
N GLN A 134 22.88 19.21 -24.50
CA GLN A 134 22.07 18.34 -25.34
C GLN A 134 20.91 17.72 -24.53
N THR A 135 19.71 18.26 -24.72
CA THR A 135 18.46 17.85 -24.06
C THR A 135 17.37 17.33 -25.02
N SER A 136 17.69 17.06 -26.28
CA SER A 136 16.81 16.39 -27.24
C SER A 136 16.37 15.01 -26.75
N ARG A 137 15.19 14.57 -27.21
CA ARG A 137 14.63 13.25 -26.88
C ARG A 137 15.63 12.15 -27.28
N ASN A 138 15.99 11.27 -26.33
CA ASN A 138 17.00 10.23 -26.56
C ASN A 138 16.55 8.79 -26.22
N GLN A 139 15.46 8.45 -25.54
CA GLN A 139 15.13 7.03 -25.20
C GLN A 139 16.28 6.20 -24.55
N CYS A 140 17.30 6.84 -23.99
CA CYS A 140 18.36 6.16 -23.27
C CYS A 140 17.98 6.02 -21.80
N VAL A 141 18.16 4.81 -21.25
CA VAL A 141 17.78 4.46 -19.88
C VAL A 141 18.87 3.59 -19.25
N SER A 142 19.32 3.97 -18.06
CA SER A 142 20.30 3.21 -17.30
C SER A 142 19.67 2.02 -16.60
N LYS A 143 20.13 0.82 -16.95
CA LYS A 143 19.78 -0.43 -16.25
C LYS A 143 20.49 -0.58 -14.90
N LYS A 144 21.51 0.25 -14.62
CA LYS A 144 22.29 0.20 -13.37
C LYS A 144 21.65 1.06 -12.28
N ALA A 145 21.04 2.18 -12.65
CA ALA A 145 20.54 3.17 -11.70
C ALA A 145 19.54 2.59 -10.66
N PRO A 146 18.54 1.77 -11.03
CA PRO A 146 17.59 1.21 -10.05
C PRO A 146 18.29 0.42 -8.93
N LYS A 147 19.18 -0.50 -9.30
CA LYS A 147 19.92 -1.33 -8.33
C LYS A 147 20.79 -0.51 -7.38
N ILE A 148 21.38 0.58 -7.90
CA ILE A 148 22.23 1.47 -7.09
C ILE A 148 21.37 2.24 -6.09
N LEU A 149 20.22 2.78 -6.51
CA LEU A 149 19.31 3.47 -5.60
C LEU A 149 18.73 2.53 -4.54
N GLU A 150 18.26 1.35 -4.95
CA GLU A 150 17.73 0.34 -4.03
C GLU A 150 18.77 -0.04 -2.98
N SER A 151 19.97 -0.46 -3.39
CA SER A 151 21.03 -0.88 -2.45
C SER A 151 21.58 0.25 -1.59
N SER A 152 21.57 1.48 -2.11
CA SER A 152 22.13 2.63 -1.39
C SER A 152 21.12 3.28 -0.44
N CYS A 153 19.82 3.23 -0.74
CA CYS A 153 18.79 3.99 -0.03
C CYS A 153 17.80 3.14 0.76
N ASN A 154 17.48 1.91 0.33
CA ASN A 154 16.47 1.11 1.02
C ASN A 154 16.85 0.88 2.49
N TYR A 155 15.83 0.84 3.35
CA TYR A 155 15.94 0.61 4.80
C TYR A 155 16.67 1.72 5.58
N LYS A 156 17.06 2.82 4.93
CA LYS A 156 17.62 3.99 5.61
C LYS A 156 16.54 5.03 5.87
N ASN A 157 16.70 5.85 6.90
CA ASN A 157 15.81 7.00 7.11
C ASN A 157 16.07 8.14 6.10
N ASN A 158 17.32 8.29 5.66
CA ASN A 158 17.74 9.28 4.68
C ASN A 158 18.78 8.69 3.72
N CYS A 159 18.85 9.23 2.51
CA CYS A 159 19.79 8.81 1.48
C CYS A 159 20.22 10.02 0.64
N SER A 160 21.49 10.07 0.25
CA SER A 160 21.97 11.06 -0.72
C SER A 160 22.81 10.38 -1.80
N ILE A 161 22.55 10.73 -3.05
CA ILE A 161 23.25 10.20 -4.22
C ILE A 161 23.61 11.35 -5.16
N SER A 162 24.85 11.38 -5.63
CA SER A 162 25.25 12.28 -6.71
C SER A 162 24.69 11.78 -8.04
N VAL A 163 23.91 12.60 -8.73
CA VAL A 163 23.22 12.23 -9.97
C VAL A 163 24.16 12.42 -11.15
N ASN A 164 24.94 11.40 -11.52
CA ASN A 164 25.84 11.49 -12.68
C ASN A 164 26.13 10.11 -13.29
N SER A 165 26.63 10.10 -14.54
CA SER A 165 26.97 8.88 -15.27
C SER A 165 28.02 7.99 -14.58
N ALA A 166 28.91 8.55 -13.74
CA ALA A 166 29.92 7.75 -13.04
C ALA A 166 29.28 6.88 -11.94
N VAL A 167 28.29 7.41 -11.24
CA VAL A 167 27.55 6.69 -10.19
C VAL A 167 26.43 5.86 -10.80
N LEU A 168 25.53 6.47 -11.58
CA LEU A 168 24.27 5.84 -12.00
C LEU A 168 24.37 5.07 -13.33
N GLY A 169 25.58 5.02 -13.91
CA GLY A 169 25.87 4.35 -15.17
C GLY A 169 25.84 5.31 -16.35
N ASN A 170 26.85 5.17 -17.21
CA ASN A 170 26.97 5.98 -18.41
C ASN A 170 26.11 5.40 -19.54
N VAL A 171 24.92 5.98 -19.71
CA VAL A 171 24.07 5.76 -20.88
C VAL A 171 24.06 7.05 -21.70
N CYS A 172 23.99 6.93 -23.03
CA CYS A 172 23.98 8.05 -23.98
C CYS A 172 25.01 9.16 -23.62
N PRO A 173 26.30 8.95 -23.95
CA PRO A 173 27.33 9.98 -23.80
C PRO A 173 26.88 11.31 -24.41
N ASP A 174 27.35 12.40 -23.81
CA ASP A 174 27.08 13.78 -24.25
C ASP A 174 25.60 14.23 -24.19
N THR A 175 24.69 13.37 -23.74
CA THR A 175 23.30 13.75 -23.46
C THR A 175 23.14 14.09 -21.99
N TYR A 176 22.60 15.28 -21.70
CA TYR A 176 22.33 15.70 -20.33
C TYR A 176 21.15 14.92 -19.79
N LYS A 177 21.25 14.20 -18.68
CA LYS A 177 20.18 13.28 -18.22
C LYS A 177 19.39 13.87 -17.06
N TYR A 178 18.36 13.13 -16.66
CA TYR A 178 17.63 13.36 -15.43
C TYR A 178 17.33 12.03 -14.75
N LEU A 179 17.14 12.11 -13.43
CA LEU A 179 16.79 11.03 -12.54
C LEU A 179 15.36 11.26 -12.04
N GLU A 180 14.48 10.30 -12.27
CA GLU A 180 13.16 10.22 -11.64
C GLU A 180 13.19 9.09 -10.60
N VAL A 181 12.65 9.34 -9.41
CA VAL A 181 12.60 8.38 -8.31
C VAL A 181 11.23 8.46 -7.66
N ASP A 182 10.59 7.30 -7.52
CA ASP A 182 9.40 7.18 -6.68
C ASP A 182 9.78 6.35 -5.45
N TYR A 183 9.49 6.85 -4.26
CA TYR A 183 9.82 6.16 -3.02
C TYR A 183 8.72 6.28 -1.98
N LEU A 184 8.77 5.37 -1.02
CA LEU A 184 7.86 5.30 0.12
C LEU A 184 8.60 5.45 1.42
N CYS A 185 7.86 5.91 2.44
CA CYS A 185 8.31 5.95 3.81
C CYS A 185 7.47 4.97 4.63
N LEU A 186 8.04 3.78 4.84
CA LEU A 186 7.39 2.68 5.55
C LEU A 186 7.78 2.71 7.03
N LYS A 187 6.87 2.32 7.92
CA LYS A 187 7.16 2.20 9.35
C LYS A 187 8.23 1.11 9.55
N SER A 188 9.25 1.42 10.35
CA SER A 188 10.17 0.38 10.82
C SER A 188 9.39 -0.47 11.81
N THR A 189 8.92 -1.65 11.40
CA THR A 189 8.38 -2.62 12.35
C THR A 189 9.56 -3.11 13.18
N ASP A 190 9.75 -2.58 14.39
CA ASP A 190 10.38 -3.38 15.41
C ASP A 190 9.53 -4.65 15.52
N ASN A 191 10.18 -5.80 15.37
CA ASN A 191 9.51 -7.09 15.39
C ASN A 191 9.06 -7.37 16.83
N THR A 192 7.98 -6.72 17.25
CA THR A 192 7.26 -6.98 18.51
C THR A 192 5.77 -7.17 18.24
N ASP A 193 5.44 -7.78 17.10
CA ASP A 193 4.23 -8.60 16.97
C ASP A 193 4.68 -10.07 16.98
N THR A 194 5.17 -10.53 18.14
CA THR A 194 4.78 -11.88 18.55
C THR A 194 3.28 -11.83 18.78
N ASP A 195 2.52 -12.05 17.71
CA ASP A 195 1.14 -12.51 17.82
C ASP A 195 1.18 -13.84 18.57
N ASN A 196 1.07 -13.72 19.89
CA ASN A 196 0.77 -14.81 20.80
C ASN A 196 -0.70 -15.19 20.58
N SER A 197 -0.98 -15.75 19.41
CA SER A 197 -2.23 -16.45 19.17
C SER A 197 -2.14 -17.79 19.89
N THR A 198 -2.50 -17.75 21.17
CA THR A 198 -2.90 -18.93 21.93
C THR A 198 -4.04 -19.62 21.20
N ASN A 199 -3.75 -20.71 20.51
CA ASN A 199 -4.78 -21.71 20.22
C ASN A 199 -4.50 -22.95 21.07
N THR A 200 -5.02 -22.91 22.30
CA THR A 200 -5.07 -24.08 23.17
C THR A 200 -6.30 -24.90 22.82
N ALA A 201 -6.01 -26.07 22.23
CA ALA A 201 -6.70 -27.36 22.34
C ALA A 201 -8.12 -27.55 21.79
N ALA A 202 -8.22 -28.46 20.80
CA ALA A 202 -9.20 -29.56 20.82
C ALA A 202 -8.71 -30.78 20.00
N THR A 203 -8.14 -31.74 20.74
CA THR A 203 -8.25 -33.23 20.64
C THR A 203 -8.30 -33.98 19.30
N ASP A 204 -7.22 -34.76 19.09
CA ASP A 204 -7.14 -36.23 18.90
C ASP A 204 -8.11 -36.97 17.94
N ASN A 205 -7.52 -37.59 16.91
CA ASN A 205 -7.64 -39.04 16.74
C ASN A 205 -6.50 -39.60 15.86
N SER A 206 -5.60 -40.32 16.53
CA SER A 206 -4.74 -41.42 16.09
C SER A 206 -4.91 -41.97 14.66
N ALA A 207 -3.78 -42.22 13.96
CA ALA A 207 -3.23 -43.57 13.80
C ALA A 207 -1.94 -43.60 12.93
N THR A 208 -0.88 -44.17 13.52
CA THR A 208 0.14 -45.10 12.97
C THR A 208 0.78 -44.84 11.60
N ASP A 209 2.12 -44.84 11.51
CA ASP A 209 2.95 -46.06 11.39
C ASP A 209 4.47 -45.73 11.28
N ASN A 210 5.26 -46.61 11.91
CA ASN A 210 6.71 -46.93 11.89
C ASN A 210 7.62 -46.27 10.80
N THR A 211 8.93 -45.99 10.98
CA THR A 211 10.01 -46.71 11.69
C THR A 211 11.33 -45.92 11.65
N ALA A 212 12.15 -46.07 12.70
CA ALA A 212 13.63 -46.16 12.76
C ALA A 212 14.55 -45.11 12.08
N ALA A 213 15.41 -44.44 12.86
CA ALA A 213 16.77 -44.93 13.15
C ALA A 213 17.60 -43.93 14.02
N ASN A 214 18.21 -44.49 15.07
CA ASN A 214 19.27 -43.93 15.93
C ASN A 214 20.42 -43.28 15.14
N THR A 215 21.06 -42.23 15.68
CA THR A 215 22.44 -42.26 16.22
C THR A 215 22.71 -41.02 17.09
N ALA A 216 23.46 -41.23 18.17
CA ALA A 216 23.71 -40.40 19.34
C ALA A 216 24.75 -39.24 19.12
N PRO A 217 24.95 -38.36 20.13
CA PRO A 217 25.60 -37.05 20.03
C PRO A 217 27.09 -37.05 20.43
N THR A 218 27.85 -36.02 20.03
CA THR A 218 29.17 -35.70 20.60
C THR A 218 29.40 -34.20 20.73
N ASP A 219 29.19 -33.74 21.96
CA ASP A 219 30.06 -32.98 22.86
C ASP A 219 30.90 -31.75 22.42
N ASN A 220 30.75 -30.73 23.28
CA ASN A 220 31.69 -29.71 23.77
C ASN A 220 32.33 -28.67 22.83
N SER A 221 31.97 -27.41 23.06
CA SER A 221 32.83 -26.55 23.91
C SER A 221 32.09 -25.29 24.38
N ALA A 222 31.96 -25.17 25.70
CA ALA A 222 31.61 -23.95 26.41
C ALA A 222 32.86 -23.34 27.05
N THR A 223 33.01 -22.02 26.98
CA THR A 223 33.71 -21.18 27.97
C THR A 223 33.12 -19.77 27.89
N ASN A 224 32.22 -19.39 28.80
CA ASN A 224 32.44 -18.66 30.07
C ASN A 224 32.99 -17.23 29.91
N THR A 225 32.23 -16.19 30.32
CA THR A 225 32.37 -15.54 31.64
C THR A 225 31.63 -14.19 31.75
N ALA A 226 30.77 -14.12 32.76
CA ALA A 226 30.39 -13.04 33.69
C ALA A 226 29.78 -11.68 33.28
N ALA A 227 28.75 -11.36 34.06
CA ALA A 227 27.95 -10.16 34.16
C ALA A 227 28.66 -8.97 34.83
N ILE A 228 28.13 -7.76 34.58
CA ILE A 228 28.11 -6.66 35.56
C ILE A 228 26.74 -5.95 35.48
N ASP A 229 26.04 -5.98 36.60
CA ASP A 229 24.89 -5.16 37.00
C ASP A 229 25.37 -3.77 37.46
N ASN A 230 24.69 -2.69 37.07
CA ASN A 230 24.25 -1.70 38.04
C ASN A 230 23.37 -0.58 37.46
N SER A 231 22.25 -0.42 38.17
CA SER A 231 21.58 0.83 38.57
C SER A 231 20.63 1.55 37.61
N ALA A 232 19.35 1.44 38.02
CA ALA A 232 18.21 2.24 37.64
C ALA A 232 18.31 3.71 38.06
N THR A 233 17.59 4.58 37.36
CA THR A 233 16.98 5.77 37.96
C THR A 233 15.63 6.06 37.30
N ASN A 234 14.59 6.00 38.11
CA ASN A 234 13.21 6.36 37.80
C ASN A 234 13.10 7.87 37.48
N ILE A 235 12.51 8.22 36.34
CA ILE A 235 11.71 9.45 36.22
C ILE A 235 10.39 9.09 35.54
N ALA A 236 9.32 9.17 36.33
CA ALA A 236 7.96 9.08 35.87
C ALA A 236 7.62 10.29 34.97
N ALA A 237 6.99 10.04 33.84
CA ALA A 237 6.20 11.05 33.13
C ALA A 237 5.10 10.35 32.31
N THR A 238 3.94 10.28 32.96
CA THR A 238 2.58 10.44 32.44
C THR A 238 2.30 10.05 30.99
N ASP A 239 1.51 8.98 30.92
CA ASP A 239 0.54 8.59 29.91
C ASP A 239 0.01 9.76 29.05
N ASN A 240 0.19 9.66 27.75
CA ASN A 240 -0.67 10.29 26.77
C ASN A 240 -0.98 9.24 25.70
N SER A 241 -2.07 8.53 25.98
CA SER A 241 -2.81 7.65 25.08
C SER A 241 -2.87 8.21 23.65
N ALA A 242 -2.15 7.58 22.72
CA ALA A 242 -2.45 7.66 21.30
C ALA A 242 -3.38 6.50 20.96
N THR A 243 -4.68 6.81 20.94
CA THR A 243 -5.74 5.89 20.54
C THR A 243 -5.44 5.38 19.12
N SER A 244 -5.17 4.09 19.00
CA SER A 244 -5.30 3.38 17.73
C SER A 244 -6.78 3.45 17.33
N THR A 245 -7.14 4.36 16.44
CA THR A 245 -8.46 4.31 15.81
C THR A 245 -8.48 3.07 14.94
N ALA A 246 -9.19 2.06 15.44
CA ALA A 246 -9.63 0.91 14.68
C ALA A 246 -10.19 1.40 13.33
N ALA A 247 -9.89 0.68 12.25
CA ALA A 247 -10.60 0.84 11.00
C ALA A 247 -12.08 0.51 11.29
N THR A 248 -12.90 1.55 11.47
CA THR A 248 -14.33 1.38 11.65
C THR A 248 -14.94 0.98 10.32
N ASP A 249 -15.73 -0.08 10.35
CA ASP A 249 -16.63 -0.40 9.24
C ASP A 249 -17.63 0.75 9.12
N ASN A 250 -17.48 1.54 8.06
CA ASN A 250 -18.37 2.64 7.79
C ASN A 250 -19.43 2.16 6.80
N THR A 251 -20.70 2.44 7.10
CA THR A 251 -21.81 2.16 6.20
C THR A 251 -22.51 3.47 5.86
N ALA A 252 -22.74 3.71 4.57
CA ALA A 252 -23.41 4.89 4.06
C ALA A 252 -24.58 4.48 3.16
N THR A 253 -25.65 5.26 3.17
CA THR A 253 -26.87 4.99 2.41
C THR A 253 -27.44 6.30 1.89
N ASP A 254 -27.78 6.39 0.60
CA ASP A 254 -28.60 7.49 0.09
C ASP A 254 -30.07 7.24 0.47
N LYS A 255 -30.81 8.25 0.92
CA LYS A 255 -32.23 8.09 1.26
C LYS A 255 -33.11 9.04 0.46
#